data_AF-A0A7W2DWC0-F1
#
_entry.id   AF-A0A7W2DWC0-F1
#
_cell.length_a   1.000
_cell.length_b   1.000
_cell.length_c   1.000
_cell.angle_alpha   90.00
_cell.angle_beta   90.00
_cell.angle_gamma   90.00
#
_symmetry.space_group_name_H-M   'P 1'
#
loop_
_entity.id
_entity.type
_entity.pdbx_description
1 polymer ?
#
loop_
_entity_poly.entity_id
_entity_poly.type
_entity_poly.pdbx_seq_one_letter_code
_entity_poly.pdbx_strand_id
1 'polypeptide(L)'
;MDEASGRVVVLTALPLEYQAVRRLLERPTRVDHAGTIFECGILAGTSFTIYLTATGPGNDSAAVITERAVSFVKPRAVLFTGIAGALKADISPGDVVVATEVHAYHGGKEDPEGFKARSRSWEATYALQQVAQYVANVAAWKEKLPEGARASTAVHFKPIVAGDVVLNAPQESPLRVFLDRNYNGAVAVEMEGAGFASAAHKAQSVPHLMIRGISDRADGTKQNTDGAGTQELAAEHAALFLAEVVAQLTPAPVASDLQSPGTERQASDELTWQHLDQPAEVVWHKDLVPMSTFTSGPSLLELHLVPVPAISRVPAVRMRQLAAELVDLGRSTGFFTNLERVEAHDSAEMTVVSVADPRGRSVGLAITRSGQRSVWEPLPHPGITYVLDEGHTRERITALLALLEAIDAPRAPSYAPAAAIEKSRMVTVERLSEVNPTSAALRVTDGPIEVEPAEAVTAAAIANRGRELAEELTARLIYSFRKPQPRR
;
A
#
# COMPACT_ATOMS: atom_id res chain seq x y z
N MET A 1 10.28 -12.63 10.97
CA MET A 1 9.71 -13.01 9.65
C MET A 1 8.51 -12.12 9.47
N ASP A 2 8.66 -10.98 8.79
CA ASP A 2 7.51 -10.12 8.48
C ASP A 2 6.64 -10.87 7.46
N GLU A 3 5.64 -11.52 8.04
CA GLU A 3 4.90 -12.60 7.46
C GLU A 3 3.93 -12.08 6.37
N ALA A 4 3.77 -10.75 6.23
CA ALA A 4 2.91 -10.08 5.25
C ALA A 4 3.56 -9.83 3.86
N SER A 5 4.89 -9.69 3.79
CA SER A 5 5.61 -9.36 2.53
C SER A 5 5.52 -10.45 1.44
N GLY A 6 5.20 -11.68 1.83
CA GLY A 6 4.94 -12.82 0.98
C GLY A 6 3.48 -13.27 0.92
N ARG A 7 2.52 -12.52 1.49
CA ARG A 7 1.10 -12.91 1.45
C ARG A 7 0.42 -12.41 0.19
N VAL A 8 -0.20 -13.32 -0.52
CA VAL A 8 -1.06 -13.03 -1.66
C VAL A 8 -2.43 -13.64 -1.38
N VAL A 9 -3.48 -12.88 -1.62
CA VAL A 9 -4.84 -13.44 -1.64
C VAL A 9 -5.15 -13.85 -3.06
N VAL A 10 -5.64 -15.07 -3.24
CA VAL A 10 -6.19 -15.54 -4.51
C VAL A 10 -7.66 -15.84 -4.31
N LEU A 11 -8.50 -15.20 -5.11
CA LEU A 11 -9.94 -15.37 -5.11
C LEU A 11 -10.35 -16.12 -6.37
N THR A 12 -11.28 -17.06 -6.21
CA THR A 12 -11.96 -17.75 -7.30
C THR A 12 -13.47 -17.63 -7.13
N ALA A 13 -14.25 -18.06 -8.11
CA ALA A 13 -15.72 -18.09 -8.02
C ALA A 13 -16.23 -19.53 -7.84
N LEU A 14 -15.71 -20.47 -8.64
CA LEU A 14 -16.23 -21.83 -8.76
C LEU A 14 -15.33 -22.88 -8.11
N PRO A 15 -15.87 -24.06 -7.73
CA PRO A 15 -15.09 -25.16 -7.18
C PRO A 15 -13.94 -25.63 -8.10
N LEU A 16 -14.16 -25.72 -9.41
CA LEU A 16 -13.12 -26.17 -10.34
C LEU A 16 -11.92 -25.19 -10.39
N GLU A 17 -12.21 -23.89 -10.33
CA GLU A 17 -11.20 -22.82 -10.33
C GLU A 17 -10.40 -22.85 -9.04
N TYR A 18 -11.12 -23.00 -7.91
CA TYR A 18 -10.53 -23.18 -6.59
C TYR A 18 -9.58 -24.37 -6.58
N GLN A 19 -10.02 -25.52 -7.11
CA GLN A 19 -9.20 -26.72 -7.17
C GLN A 19 -7.97 -26.55 -8.07
N ALA A 20 -8.09 -25.80 -9.17
CA ALA A 20 -6.96 -25.51 -10.05
C ALA A 20 -5.84 -24.75 -9.32
N VAL A 21 -6.18 -23.73 -8.52
CA VAL A 21 -5.19 -23.02 -7.70
C VAL A 21 -4.69 -23.88 -6.55
N ARG A 22 -5.60 -24.57 -5.85
CA ARG A 22 -5.28 -25.40 -4.67
C ARG A 22 -4.22 -26.46 -4.96
N ARG A 23 -4.25 -27.07 -6.15
CA ARG A 23 -3.25 -28.07 -6.59
C ARG A 23 -1.82 -27.53 -6.68
N LEU A 24 -1.67 -26.20 -6.77
CA LEU A 24 -0.38 -25.52 -6.84
C LEU A 24 0.17 -25.16 -5.44
N LEU A 25 -0.60 -25.42 -4.38
CA LEU A 25 -0.24 -25.11 -3.00
C LEU A 25 0.37 -26.32 -2.28
N GLU A 26 1.44 -26.08 -1.56
CA GLU A 26 2.06 -27.04 -0.65
C GLU A 26 1.38 -27.00 0.72
N ARG A 27 0.87 -28.16 1.17
CA ARG A 27 0.28 -28.38 2.50
C ARG A 27 -0.72 -27.29 2.93
N PRO A 28 -1.77 -27.00 2.13
CA PRO A 28 -2.75 -25.99 2.49
C PRO A 28 -3.46 -26.35 3.81
N THR A 29 -3.60 -25.37 4.70
CA THR A 29 -4.31 -25.50 5.98
C THR A 29 -5.53 -24.60 6.00
N ARG A 30 -6.58 -25.04 6.70
CA ARG A 30 -7.81 -24.28 6.86
C ARG A 30 -7.61 -23.11 7.84
N VAL A 31 -8.06 -21.92 7.44
CA VAL A 31 -8.09 -20.70 8.26
C VAL A 31 -9.48 -20.08 8.19
N ASP A 32 -10.18 -20.02 9.32
CA ASP A 32 -11.52 -19.44 9.43
C ASP A 32 -11.43 -17.98 9.88
N HIS A 33 -12.10 -17.07 9.18
CA HIS A 33 -12.21 -15.67 9.57
C HIS A 33 -13.56 -15.07 9.19
N ALA A 34 -14.28 -14.53 10.18
CA ALA A 34 -15.55 -13.83 9.99
C ALA A 34 -16.56 -14.60 9.09
N GLY A 35 -16.68 -15.92 9.31
CA GLY A 35 -17.58 -16.79 8.53
C GLY A 35 -17.09 -17.17 7.13
N THR A 36 -15.88 -16.76 6.75
CA THR A 36 -15.21 -17.15 5.49
C THR A 36 -14.09 -18.14 5.78
N ILE A 37 -14.02 -19.21 4.99
CA ILE A 37 -12.96 -20.21 5.08
C ILE A 37 -11.92 -19.92 4.00
N PHE A 38 -10.67 -19.78 4.41
CA PHE A 38 -9.52 -19.70 3.55
C PHE A 38 -8.72 -21.00 3.64
N GLU A 39 -8.08 -21.41 2.55
CA GLU A 39 -6.93 -22.29 2.61
C GLU A 39 -5.65 -21.45 2.52
N CYS A 40 -4.75 -21.67 3.46
CA CYS A 40 -3.46 -21.01 3.55
C CYS A 40 -2.36 -22.03 3.23
N GLY A 41 -1.59 -21.80 2.16
CA GLY A 41 -0.51 -22.70 1.75
C GLY A 41 0.62 -21.96 1.05
N ILE A 42 1.77 -22.60 0.90
CA ILE A 42 2.90 -22.03 0.15
C ILE A 42 2.70 -22.34 -1.33
N LEU A 43 2.84 -21.36 -2.22
CA LEU A 43 2.83 -21.62 -3.66
C LEU A 43 4.09 -22.39 -4.04
N ALA A 44 3.93 -23.56 -4.65
CA ALA A 44 5.02 -24.49 -4.95
C ALA A 44 6.17 -23.82 -5.71
N GLY A 45 7.40 -24.05 -5.26
CA GLY A 45 8.60 -23.46 -5.85
C GLY A 45 8.83 -21.98 -5.51
N THR A 46 8.07 -21.40 -4.58
CA THR A 46 8.21 -19.99 -4.14
C THR A 46 8.18 -19.86 -2.62
N SER A 47 8.43 -18.65 -2.11
CA SER A 47 8.23 -18.29 -0.70
C SER A 47 6.89 -17.57 -0.43
N PHE A 48 5.99 -17.49 -1.42
CA PHE A 48 4.71 -16.81 -1.27
C PHE A 48 3.69 -17.69 -0.56
N THR A 49 3.08 -17.13 0.48
CA THR A 49 1.93 -17.70 1.18
C THR A 49 0.64 -17.24 0.49
N ILE A 50 -0.13 -18.19 -0.03
CA ILE A 50 -1.41 -17.93 -0.68
C ILE A 50 -2.53 -18.15 0.31
N TYR A 51 -3.39 -17.14 0.46
CA TYR A 51 -4.70 -17.24 1.08
C TYR A 51 -5.74 -17.40 -0.03
N LEU A 52 -6.18 -18.64 -0.23
CA LEU A 52 -7.13 -19.02 -1.27
C LEU A 52 -8.54 -19.10 -0.68
N THR A 53 -9.52 -18.48 -1.33
CA THR A 53 -10.94 -18.70 -1.01
C THR A 53 -11.81 -18.58 -2.27
N ALA A 54 -12.96 -19.25 -2.25
CA ALA A 54 -13.97 -19.11 -3.29
C ALA A 54 -15.03 -18.10 -2.84
N THR A 55 -15.25 -17.08 -3.67
CA THR A 55 -16.24 -16.02 -3.44
C THR A 55 -17.66 -16.46 -3.81
N GLY A 56 -17.81 -17.49 -4.65
CA GLY A 56 -19.06 -17.77 -5.34
C GLY A 56 -19.29 -16.82 -6.52
N PRO A 57 -20.26 -17.13 -7.40
CA PRO A 57 -20.52 -16.30 -8.57
C PRO A 57 -21.20 -14.98 -8.18
N GLY A 58 -20.91 -13.93 -8.96
CA GLY A 58 -21.57 -12.63 -8.85
C GLY A 58 -20.77 -11.55 -8.13
N ASN A 59 -21.03 -10.29 -8.51
CA ASN A 59 -20.23 -9.14 -8.09
C ASN A 59 -20.40 -8.80 -6.60
N ASP A 60 -21.59 -8.99 -6.04
CA ASP A 60 -21.86 -8.65 -4.64
C ASP A 60 -21.02 -9.52 -3.69
N SER A 61 -21.00 -10.83 -3.92
CA SER A 61 -20.21 -11.76 -3.12
C SER A 61 -18.71 -11.52 -3.32
N ALA A 62 -18.28 -11.36 -4.58
CA ALA A 62 -16.89 -11.04 -4.89
C ALA A 62 -16.41 -9.77 -4.17
N ALA A 63 -17.21 -8.71 -4.13
CA ALA A 63 -16.86 -7.47 -3.43
C ALA A 63 -16.70 -7.68 -1.91
N VAL A 64 -17.67 -8.35 -1.27
CA VAL A 64 -17.67 -8.58 0.19
C VAL A 64 -16.50 -9.47 0.61
N ILE A 65 -16.23 -10.55 -0.13
CA ILE A 65 -15.13 -11.46 0.20
C ILE A 65 -13.77 -10.81 -0.09
N THR A 66 -13.66 -10.02 -1.16
CA THR A 66 -12.43 -9.28 -1.46
C THR A 66 -12.07 -8.31 -0.33
N GLU A 67 -13.01 -7.46 0.09
CA GLU A 67 -12.77 -6.52 1.19
C GLU A 67 -12.37 -7.26 2.47
N ARG A 68 -13.12 -8.31 2.83
CA ARG A 68 -12.83 -9.11 4.02
C ARG A 68 -11.46 -9.75 3.96
N ALA A 69 -11.09 -10.32 2.81
CA ALA A 69 -9.79 -10.96 2.62
C ALA A 69 -8.65 -9.95 2.71
N VAL A 70 -8.82 -8.76 2.13
CA VAL A 70 -7.81 -7.68 2.19
C VAL A 70 -7.65 -7.18 3.63
N SER A 71 -8.77 -6.90 4.32
CA SER A 71 -8.78 -6.43 5.70
C SER A 71 -8.18 -7.46 6.69
N PHE A 72 -8.44 -8.75 6.46
CA PHE A 72 -7.91 -9.84 7.28
C PHE A 72 -6.42 -10.14 7.01
N VAL A 73 -6.09 -10.41 5.75
CA VAL A 73 -4.77 -10.94 5.36
C VAL A 73 -3.72 -9.83 5.26
N LYS A 74 -4.17 -8.60 4.95
CA LYS A 74 -3.33 -7.46 4.57
C LYS A 74 -2.34 -7.86 3.47
N PRO A 75 -2.83 -8.38 2.33
CA PRO A 75 -1.98 -8.99 1.34
C PRO A 75 -1.19 -7.92 0.59
N ARG A 76 -0.03 -8.33 0.07
CA ARG A 76 0.72 -7.52 -0.88
C ARG A 76 -0.04 -7.33 -2.19
N ALA A 77 -0.74 -8.37 -2.63
CA ALA A 77 -1.56 -8.35 -3.82
C ALA A 77 -2.78 -9.25 -3.64
N VAL A 78 -3.89 -8.85 -4.24
CA VAL A 78 -5.09 -9.67 -4.37
C VAL A 78 -5.30 -10.01 -5.85
N LEU A 79 -5.33 -11.29 -6.18
CA LEU A 79 -5.56 -11.75 -7.55
C LEU A 79 -6.90 -12.47 -7.61
N PHE A 80 -7.64 -12.24 -8.69
CA PHE A 80 -8.84 -13.01 -8.98
C PHE A 80 -8.57 -13.87 -10.21
N THR A 81 -8.77 -15.18 -10.07
CA THR A 81 -8.66 -16.12 -11.18
C THR A 81 -9.88 -17.00 -11.33
N GLY A 82 -10.18 -17.36 -12.57
CA GLY A 82 -11.31 -18.21 -12.90
C GLY A 82 -11.51 -18.29 -14.40
N ILE A 83 -12.69 -18.72 -14.82
CA ILE A 83 -13.04 -18.83 -16.24
C ILE A 83 -13.85 -17.62 -16.72
N ALA A 84 -13.86 -17.42 -18.04
CA ALA A 84 -14.66 -16.41 -18.72
C ALA A 84 -15.08 -16.89 -20.12
N GLY A 85 -16.15 -16.29 -20.66
CA GLY A 85 -16.57 -16.52 -22.04
C GLY A 85 -15.95 -15.49 -22.98
N ALA A 86 -15.46 -15.93 -24.15
CA ALA A 86 -14.89 -15.05 -25.17
C ALA A 86 -15.96 -14.20 -25.86
N LEU A 87 -15.68 -12.91 -26.02
CA LEU A 87 -16.52 -11.97 -26.78
C LEU A 87 -16.04 -11.77 -28.22
N LYS A 88 -14.80 -12.13 -28.54
CA LYS A 88 -14.19 -11.92 -29.85
C LYS A 88 -13.68 -13.22 -30.44
N ALA A 89 -13.72 -13.34 -31.77
CA ALA A 89 -13.44 -14.58 -32.49
C ALA A 89 -11.95 -14.97 -32.48
N ASP A 90 -11.07 -14.00 -32.24
CA ASP A 90 -9.62 -14.15 -32.09
C ASP A 90 -9.19 -14.63 -30.70
N ILE A 91 -10.14 -14.78 -29.77
CA ILE A 91 -9.92 -15.36 -28.44
C ILE A 91 -10.49 -16.77 -28.42
N SER A 92 -9.62 -17.76 -28.18
CA SER A 92 -9.99 -19.17 -28.24
C SER A 92 -10.16 -19.81 -26.87
N PRO A 93 -11.04 -20.82 -26.71
CA PRO A 93 -11.04 -21.63 -25.50
C PRO A 93 -9.66 -22.22 -25.19
N GLY A 94 -9.24 -22.11 -23.93
CA GLY A 94 -7.89 -22.42 -23.48
C GLY A 94 -6.94 -21.22 -23.43
N ASP A 95 -7.24 -20.10 -24.09
CA ASP A 95 -6.46 -18.87 -23.94
C ASP A 95 -6.57 -18.29 -22.52
N VAL A 96 -5.59 -17.48 -22.15
CA VAL A 96 -5.59 -16.70 -20.92
C VAL A 96 -5.80 -15.23 -21.26
N VAL A 97 -6.71 -14.56 -20.56
CA VAL A 97 -6.91 -13.11 -20.63
C VAL A 97 -6.51 -12.48 -19.31
N VAL A 98 -5.54 -11.57 -19.36
CA VAL A 98 -5.19 -10.68 -18.26
C VAL A 98 -6.00 -9.40 -18.44
N ALA A 99 -6.89 -9.10 -17.50
CA ALA A 99 -7.72 -7.92 -17.58
C ALA A 99 -6.84 -6.67 -17.40
N THR A 100 -6.72 -5.83 -18.43
CA THR A 100 -6.07 -4.50 -18.29
C THR A 100 -7.03 -3.51 -17.64
N GLU A 101 -8.32 -3.71 -17.87
CA GLU A 101 -9.42 -2.93 -17.32
C GLU A 101 -10.64 -3.84 -17.14
N VAL A 102 -11.45 -3.60 -16.11
CA VAL A 102 -12.72 -4.29 -15.89
C VAL A 102 -13.88 -3.31 -15.92
N HIS A 103 -14.85 -3.54 -16.81
CA HIS A 103 -16.05 -2.70 -16.96
C HIS A 103 -17.27 -3.34 -16.28
N ALA A 104 -17.92 -2.64 -15.36
CA ALA A 104 -19.26 -3.01 -14.89
C ALA A 104 -20.31 -2.65 -15.93
N TYR A 105 -20.87 -3.65 -16.65
CA TYR A 105 -21.74 -3.37 -17.80
C TYR A 105 -23.21 -3.10 -17.43
N HIS A 106 -23.64 -3.44 -16.21
CA HIS A 106 -25.01 -3.21 -15.74
C HIS A 106 -25.33 -1.75 -15.40
N GLY A 107 -24.33 -0.88 -15.25
CA GLY A 107 -24.54 0.53 -14.90
C GLY A 107 -25.08 1.35 -16.07
N GLY A 108 -26.18 2.08 -15.86
CA GLY A 108 -26.75 2.93 -16.91
C GLY A 108 -28.01 3.69 -16.49
N LYS A 109 -28.60 4.38 -17.45
CA LYS A 109 -29.86 5.11 -17.32
C LYS A 109 -30.86 4.56 -18.34
N GLU A 110 -32.05 4.18 -17.88
CA GLU A 110 -33.19 3.88 -18.76
C GLU A 110 -34.01 5.16 -19.00
N ASP A 111 -34.32 5.47 -20.25
CA ASP A 111 -35.25 6.53 -20.64
C ASP A 111 -36.04 6.14 -21.92
N PRO A 112 -36.97 6.96 -22.44
CA PRO A 112 -37.78 6.58 -23.61
C PRO A 112 -36.98 6.27 -24.89
N GLU A 113 -35.70 6.65 -24.97
CA GLU A 113 -34.81 6.32 -26.09
C GLU A 113 -34.05 4.99 -25.87
N GLY A 114 -34.27 4.34 -24.72
CA GLY A 114 -33.68 3.06 -24.32
C GLY A 114 -32.55 3.17 -23.29
N PHE A 115 -31.94 2.03 -22.96
CA PHE A 115 -30.85 1.96 -22.00
C PHE A 115 -29.58 2.66 -22.50
N LYS A 116 -29.06 3.61 -21.70
CA LYS A 116 -27.82 4.35 -21.94
C LYS A 116 -26.75 3.90 -20.95
N ALA A 117 -25.75 3.20 -21.45
CA ALA A 117 -24.63 2.69 -20.66
C ALA A 117 -23.90 3.83 -19.91
N ARG A 118 -23.63 3.61 -18.62
CA ARG A 118 -22.81 4.45 -17.75
C ARG A 118 -21.94 3.54 -16.89
N SER A 119 -20.98 2.88 -17.55
CA SER A 119 -20.08 1.95 -16.88
C SER A 119 -19.20 2.66 -15.87
N ARG A 120 -18.94 1.94 -14.78
CA ARG A 120 -17.75 2.15 -13.95
C ARG A 120 -16.68 1.17 -14.39
N SER A 121 -15.45 1.64 -14.42
CA SER A 121 -14.32 0.87 -14.91
C SER A 121 -13.16 0.98 -13.92
N TRP A 122 -12.37 -0.08 -13.81
CA TRP A 122 -11.22 -0.15 -12.93
C TRP A 122 -10.05 -0.75 -13.69
N GLU A 123 -8.93 -0.02 -13.72
CA GLU A 123 -7.69 -0.49 -14.32
C GLU A 123 -6.98 -1.47 -13.39
N ALA A 124 -6.30 -2.45 -13.98
CA ALA A 124 -5.41 -3.31 -13.22
C ALA A 124 -4.21 -2.52 -12.67
N THR A 125 -3.63 -3.02 -11.58
CA THR A 125 -2.42 -2.39 -11.03
C THR A 125 -1.25 -2.54 -12.00
N TYR A 126 -0.73 -1.41 -12.48
CA TYR A 126 0.28 -1.36 -13.54
C TYR A 126 1.50 -2.26 -13.26
N ALA A 127 2.01 -2.29 -12.03
CA ALA A 127 3.14 -3.13 -11.67
C ALA A 127 2.85 -4.64 -11.84
N LEU A 128 1.65 -5.10 -11.45
CA LEU A 128 1.24 -6.50 -11.63
C LEU A 128 1.02 -6.83 -13.11
N GLN A 129 0.47 -5.88 -13.88
CA GLN A 129 0.33 -6.02 -15.33
C GLN A 129 1.70 -6.17 -16.01
N GLN A 130 2.72 -5.39 -15.61
CA GLN A 130 4.08 -5.50 -16.15
C GLN A 130 4.71 -6.87 -15.83
N VAL A 131 4.51 -7.39 -14.62
CA VAL A 131 4.98 -8.74 -14.25
C VAL A 131 4.29 -9.79 -15.11
N ALA A 132 2.97 -9.69 -15.29
CA ALA A 132 2.23 -10.59 -16.18
C ALA A 132 2.70 -10.51 -17.64
N GLN A 133 2.98 -9.30 -18.15
CA GLN A 133 3.52 -9.09 -19.48
C GLN A 133 4.89 -9.77 -19.65
N TYR A 134 5.76 -9.64 -18.64
CA TYR A 134 7.04 -10.33 -18.61
C TYR A 134 6.86 -11.85 -18.65
N VAL A 135 6.00 -12.41 -17.80
CA VAL A 135 5.67 -13.85 -17.77
C VAL A 135 5.19 -14.35 -19.13
N ALA A 136 4.30 -13.59 -19.78
CA ALA A 136 3.81 -13.92 -21.12
C ALA A 136 4.93 -13.94 -22.16
N ASN A 137 5.89 -13.02 -22.08
CA ASN A 137 7.00 -12.89 -23.03
C ASN A 137 8.08 -13.95 -22.84
N VAL A 138 8.46 -14.27 -21.59
CA VAL A 138 9.46 -15.32 -21.32
C VAL A 138 8.89 -16.72 -21.51
N ALA A 139 7.56 -16.86 -21.47
CA ALA A 139 6.81 -18.07 -21.80
C ALA A 139 7.18 -19.33 -20.99
N ALA A 140 7.97 -19.21 -19.92
CA ALA A 140 8.41 -20.34 -19.09
C ALA A 140 7.22 -21.11 -18.47
N TRP A 141 6.12 -20.41 -18.18
CA TRP A 141 4.89 -21.03 -17.68
C TRP A 141 4.28 -22.03 -18.67
N LYS A 142 4.50 -21.87 -19.98
CA LYS A 142 3.97 -22.78 -21.01
C LYS A 142 4.53 -24.18 -20.90
N GLU A 143 5.72 -24.36 -20.32
CA GLU A 143 6.27 -25.70 -20.06
C GLU A 143 5.44 -26.49 -19.04
N LYS A 144 4.65 -25.80 -18.20
CA LYS A 144 3.72 -26.41 -17.24
C LYS A 144 2.40 -26.83 -17.91
N LEU A 145 2.14 -26.41 -19.15
CA LEU A 145 0.98 -26.82 -19.91
C LEU A 145 1.19 -28.20 -20.57
N PRO A 146 0.10 -28.95 -20.84
CA PRO A 146 0.15 -30.14 -21.69
C PRO A 146 0.82 -29.83 -23.04
N GLU A 147 1.61 -30.77 -23.58
CA GLU A 147 2.40 -30.56 -24.80
C GLU A 147 1.57 -30.00 -25.97
N GLY A 148 0.38 -30.55 -26.19
CA GLY A 148 -0.54 -30.11 -27.24
C GLY A 148 -1.14 -28.71 -27.05
N ALA A 149 -1.06 -28.14 -25.84
CA ALA A 149 -1.57 -26.81 -25.50
C ALA A 149 -0.49 -25.70 -25.57
N ARG A 150 0.80 -26.04 -25.49
CA ARG A 150 1.89 -25.05 -25.36
C ARG A 150 1.94 -24.06 -26.53
N ALA A 151 1.77 -24.58 -27.74
CA ALA A 151 1.82 -23.79 -28.97
C ALA A 151 0.52 -23.01 -29.24
N SER A 152 -0.63 -23.55 -28.81
CA SER A 152 -1.95 -23.01 -29.12
C SER A 152 -2.46 -22.00 -28.08
N THR A 153 -2.04 -22.10 -26.82
CA THR A 153 -2.48 -21.17 -25.77
C THR A 153 -1.84 -19.79 -25.94
N ALA A 154 -2.67 -18.77 -26.13
CA ALA A 154 -2.26 -17.37 -26.15
C ALA A 154 -2.56 -16.66 -24.82
N VAL A 155 -1.86 -15.55 -24.57
CA VAL A 155 -2.13 -14.63 -23.45
C VAL A 155 -2.51 -13.28 -24.01
N HIS A 156 -3.68 -12.77 -23.63
CA HIS A 156 -4.23 -11.52 -24.14
C HIS A 156 -4.33 -10.48 -23.02
N PHE A 157 -3.81 -9.29 -23.24
CA PHE A 157 -3.90 -8.16 -22.30
C PHE A 157 -4.95 -7.18 -22.81
N LYS A 158 -6.18 -7.32 -22.32
CA LYS A 158 -7.35 -6.62 -22.86
C LYS A 158 -8.42 -6.40 -21.79
N PRO A 159 -9.36 -5.46 -22.01
CA PRO A 159 -10.48 -5.26 -21.10
C PRO A 159 -11.42 -6.46 -21.00
N ILE A 160 -12.05 -6.63 -19.85
CA ILE A 160 -13.11 -7.62 -19.56
C ILE A 160 -14.37 -6.88 -19.10
N VAL A 161 -15.55 -7.38 -19.47
CA VAL A 161 -16.83 -6.89 -18.94
C VAL A 161 -17.35 -7.83 -17.86
N ALA A 162 -17.86 -7.25 -16.78
CA ALA A 162 -18.31 -7.95 -15.59
C ALA A 162 -19.76 -7.60 -15.24
N GLY A 163 -20.57 -8.62 -14.95
CA GLY A 163 -21.98 -8.47 -14.57
C GLY A 163 -22.66 -9.81 -14.32
N ASP A 164 -23.73 -9.82 -13.54
CA ASP A 164 -24.38 -11.01 -12.97
C ASP A 164 -25.23 -11.85 -13.97
N VAL A 165 -24.87 -11.86 -15.25
CA VAL A 165 -25.52 -12.70 -16.28
C VAL A 165 -24.50 -13.67 -16.87
N VAL A 166 -24.82 -14.97 -16.84
CA VAL A 166 -24.12 -15.97 -17.64
C VAL A 166 -24.48 -15.77 -19.11
N LEU A 167 -23.57 -15.20 -19.89
CA LEU A 167 -23.80 -15.00 -21.32
C LEU A 167 -23.58 -16.32 -22.09
N ASN A 168 -24.67 -16.92 -22.55
CA ASN A 168 -24.65 -18.06 -23.46
C ASN A 168 -25.74 -17.86 -24.52
N ALA A 169 -25.52 -16.92 -25.43
CA ALA A 169 -26.52 -16.52 -26.41
C ALA A 169 -25.86 -16.14 -27.74
N PRO A 170 -26.56 -16.31 -28.88
CA PRO A 170 -26.01 -15.99 -30.19
C PRO A 170 -25.72 -14.48 -30.32
N GLN A 171 -24.98 -14.12 -31.37
CA GLN A 171 -24.44 -12.77 -31.56
C GLN A 171 -25.53 -11.69 -31.63
N GLU A 172 -26.72 -12.06 -32.10
CA GLU A 172 -27.88 -11.18 -32.26
C GLU A 172 -28.64 -10.94 -30.94
N SER A 173 -28.27 -11.63 -29.85
CA SER A 173 -28.95 -11.46 -28.57
C SER A 173 -28.81 -10.02 -28.04
N PRO A 174 -29.84 -9.46 -27.37
CA PRO A 174 -29.82 -8.07 -26.93
C PRO A 174 -28.60 -7.71 -26.08
N LEU A 175 -28.17 -8.60 -25.18
CA LEU A 175 -26.99 -8.38 -24.35
C LEU A 175 -25.70 -8.39 -25.18
N ARG A 176 -25.55 -9.29 -26.16
CA ARG A 176 -24.34 -9.33 -27.00
C ARG A 176 -24.23 -8.09 -27.88
N VAL A 177 -25.33 -7.67 -28.50
CA VAL A 177 -25.41 -6.40 -29.26
C VAL A 177 -25.10 -5.20 -28.35
N PHE A 178 -25.63 -5.19 -27.13
CA PHE A 178 -25.34 -4.15 -26.15
C PHE A 178 -23.85 -4.09 -25.77
N LEU A 179 -23.24 -5.24 -25.48
CA LEU A 179 -21.82 -5.32 -25.13
C LEU A 179 -20.92 -4.90 -26.30
N ASP A 180 -21.19 -5.37 -27.52
CA ASP A 180 -20.42 -4.98 -28.70
C ASP A 180 -20.55 -3.48 -29.01
N ARG A 181 -21.73 -2.89 -28.80
CA ARG A 181 -21.96 -1.45 -29.05
C ARG A 181 -21.26 -0.55 -28.04
N ASN A 182 -21.27 -0.92 -26.75
CA ASN A 182 -20.84 -0.04 -25.67
C ASN A 182 -19.45 -0.38 -25.12
N TYR A 183 -18.98 -1.61 -25.30
CA TYR A 183 -17.72 -2.13 -24.75
C TYR A 183 -16.95 -2.93 -25.81
N ASN A 184 -16.89 -2.43 -27.05
CA ASN A 184 -16.28 -3.15 -28.17
C ASN A 184 -14.82 -3.59 -27.92
N GLY A 185 -14.09 -2.87 -27.08
CA GLY A 185 -12.72 -3.22 -26.69
C GLY A 185 -12.61 -4.43 -25.75
N ALA A 186 -13.70 -4.82 -25.08
CA ALA A 186 -13.70 -5.94 -24.16
C ALA A 186 -13.70 -7.27 -24.92
N VAL A 187 -12.89 -8.21 -24.46
CA VAL A 187 -12.66 -9.48 -25.15
C VAL A 187 -13.23 -10.68 -24.43
N ALA A 188 -13.63 -10.53 -23.18
CA ALA A 188 -14.24 -11.58 -22.38
C ALA A 188 -15.35 -11.03 -21.48
N VAL A 189 -16.26 -11.92 -21.08
CA VAL A 189 -17.34 -11.65 -20.13
C VAL A 189 -17.31 -12.64 -18.97
N GLU A 190 -17.50 -12.13 -17.75
CA GLU A 190 -17.55 -12.88 -16.50
C GLU A 190 -18.49 -12.18 -15.48
N MET A 191 -18.56 -12.71 -14.25
CA MET A 191 -19.59 -12.34 -13.28
C MET A 191 -19.08 -11.73 -11.97
N GLU A 192 -17.77 -11.61 -11.74
CA GLU A 192 -17.22 -11.21 -10.42
C GLU A 192 -16.35 -9.94 -10.47
N GLY A 193 -15.85 -9.58 -11.64
CA GLY A 193 -14.70 -8.68 -11.75
C GLY A 193 -14.98 -7.26 -11.35
N ALA A 194 -16.19 -6.75 -11.57
CA ALA A 194 -16.56 -5.42 -11.12
C ALA A 194 -16.63 -5.35 -9.59
N GLY A 195 -17.16 -6.39 -8.94
CA GLY A 195 -17.18 -6.51 -7.49
C GLY A 195 -15.77 -6.56 -6.90
N PHE A 196 -14.95 -7.47 -7.42
CA PHE A 196 -13.54 -7.62 -7.05
C PHE A 196 -12.75 -6.32 -7.20
N ALA A 197 -12.76 -5.73 -8.40
CA ALA A 197 -11.98 -4.53 -8.69
C ALA A 197 -12.48 -3.32 -7.89
N SER A 198 -13.81 -3.18 -7.72
CA SER A 198 -14.36 -2.12 -6.88
C SER A 198 -13.94 -2.26 -5.42
N ALA A 199 -13.88 -3.47 -4.88
CA ALA A 199 -13.48 -3.71 -3.49
C ALA A 199 -11.98 -3.47 -3.31
N ALA A 200 -11.14 -3.98 -4.21
CA ALA A 200 -9.70 -3.74 -4.19
C ALA A 200 -9.37 -2.23 -4.28
N HIS A 201 -10.04 -1.50 -5.18
CA HIS A 201 -9.88 -0.06 -5.31
C HIS A 201 -10.26 0.69 -4.01
N LYS A 202 -11.38 0.33 -3.38
CA LYS A 202 -11.84 0.95 -2.12
C LYS A 202 -10.98 0.58 -0.92
N ALA A 203 -10.36 -0.60 -0.93
CA ALA A 203 -9.42 -1.05 0.10
C ALA A 203 -8.03 -0.41 -0.12
N GLN A 204 -8.00 0.94 -0.11
CA GLN A 204 -6.80 1.74 -0.31
C GLN A 204 -6.02 1.42 -1.59
N SER A 205 -6.73 1.00 -2.65
CA SER A 205 -6.13 0.60 -3.92
C SER A 205 -5.03 -0.46 -3.76
N VAL A 206 -5.30 -1.49 -2.94
CA VAL A 206 -4.42 -2.67 -2.83
C VAL A 206 -4.06 -3.20 -4.23
N PRO A 207 -2.79 -3.57 -4.48
CA PRO A 207 -2.39 -4.11 -5.77
C PRO A 207 -3.27 -5.29 -6.18
N HIS A 208 -3.87 -5.21 -7.36
CA HIS A 208 -4.81 -6.20 -7.84
C HIS A 208 -4.68 -6.49 -9.33
N LEU A 209 -4.96 -7.75 -9.69
CA LEU A 209 -4.93 -8.24 -11.06
C LEU A 209 -5.99 -9.33 -11.24
N MET A 210 -6.71 -9.28 -12.37
CA MET A 210 -7.63 -10.34 -12.77
C MET A 210 -7.06 -11.13 -13.95
N ILE A 211 -7.10 -12.45 -13.83
CA ILE A 211 -6.61 -13.40 -14.84
C ILE A 211 -7.74 -14.39 -15.11
N ARG A 212 -8.19 -14.52 -16.37
CA ARG A 212 -9.28 -15.42 -16.74
C ARG A 212 -8.82 -16.42 -17.79
N GLY A 213 -9.16 -17.69 -17.60
CA GLY A 213 -9.05 -18.71 -18.64
C GLY A 213 -10.32 -18.72 -19.49
N ILE A 214 -10.19 -18.83 -20.80
CA ILE A 214 -11.36 -18.81 -21.69
C ILE A 214 -11.95 -20.21 -21.77
N SER A 215 -13.17 -20.39 -21.26
CA SER A 215 -13.85 -21.69 -21.24
C SER A 215 -14.73 -21.96 -22.45
N ASP A 216 -15.32 -20.90 -23.02
CA ASP A 216 -16.31 -20.99 -24.09
C ASP A 216 -16.39 -19.67 -24.88
N ARG A 217 -17.25 -19.62 -25.90
CA ARG A 217 -17.41 -18.47 -26.81
C ARG A 217 -18.59 -17.55 -26.46
N ALA A 218 -19.29 -17.82 -25.36
CA ALA A 218 -20.47 -17.09 -24.92
C ALA A 218 -21.52 -16.90 -26.04
N ASP A 219 -21.63 -17.86 -26.98
CA ASP A 219 -22.35 -17.74 -28.26
C ASP A 219 -23.60 -18.63 -28.35
N GLY A 220 -24.00 -19.24 -27.24
CA GLY A 220 -25.11 -20.21 -27.20
C GLY A 220 -24.68 -21.66 -27.30
N THR A 221 -23.40 -21.95 -27.58
CA THR A 221 -22.89 -23.32 -27.77
C THR A 221 -22.25 -23.94 -26.53
N LYS A 222 -22.36 -23.30 -25.35
CA LYS A 222 -21.68 -23.70 -24.10
C LYS A 222 -21.87 -25.17 -23.69
N GLN A 223 -23.04 -25.76 -23.97
CA GLN A 223 -23.29 -27.18 -23.66
C GLN A 223 -22.34 -28.14 -24.41
N ASN A 224 -21.85 -27.75 -25.59
CA ASN A 224 -20.90 -28.55 -26.38
C ASN A 224 -19.47 -28.49 -25.81
N THR A 225 -19.12 -27.40 -25.13
CA THR A 225 -17.78 -27.19 -24.53
C THR A 225 -17.67 -27.72 -23.11
N ASP A 226 -18.77 -27.73 -22.35
CA ASP A 226 -18.81 -28.20 -20.95
C ASP A 226 -18.62 -29.72 -20.85
N GLY A 227 -19.07 -30.50 -21.85
CA GLY A 227 -18.86 -31.96 -21.90
C GLY A 227 -17.44 -32.40 -22.28
N ALA A 228 -16.57 -31.46 -22.67
CA ALA A 228 -15.24 -31.74 -23.22
C ALA A 228 -14.07 -31.41 -22.27
N GLY A 229 -14.34 -31.00 -21.02
CA GLY A 229 -13.30 -30.64 -20.04
C GLY A 229 -12.67 -29.26 -20.27
N THR A 230 -13.30 -28.41 -21.08
CA THR A 230 -12.75 -27.11 -21.49
C THR A 230 -12.69 -26.12 -20.31
N GLN A 231 -13.65 -26.20 -19.38
CA GLN A 231 -13.67 -25.35 -18.18
C GLN A 231 -12.50 -25.67 -17.25
N GLU A 232 -12.24 -26.95 -17.02
CA GLU A 232 -11.11 -27.42 -16.21
C GLU A 232 -9.78 -27.01 -16.83
N LEU A 233 -9.64 -27.17 -18.15
CA LEU A 233 -8.46 -26.75 -18.90
C LEU A 233 -8.25 -25.24 -18.82
N ALA A 234 -9.30 -24.44 -19.05
CA ALA A 234 -9.24 -22.99 -18.95
C ALA A 234 -8.82 -22.52 -17.55
N ALA A 235 -9.43 -23.10 -16.50
CA ALA A 235 -9.09 -22.80 -15.12
C ALA A 235 -7.66 -23.20 -14.77
N GLU A 236 -7.19 -24.35 -15.27
CA GLU A 236 -5.81 -24.80 -15.09
C GLU A 236 -4.81 -23.86 -15.76
N HIS A 237 -5.05 -23.46 -17.01
CA HIS A 237 -4.18 -22.52 -17.73
C HIS A 237 -4.10 -21.17 -16.99
N ALA A 238 -5.25 -20.65 -16.53
CA ALA A 238 -5.31 -19.40 -15.77
C ALA A 238 -4.57 -19.51 -14.42
N ALA A 239 -4.74 -20.63 -13.71
CA ALA A 239 -4.05 -20.88 -12.43
C ALA A 239 -2.54 -21.03 -12.60
N LEU A 240 -2.08 -21.74 -13.64
CA LEU A 240 -0.66 -21.89 -13.96
C LEU A 240 0.00 -20.56 -14.34
N PHE A 241 -0.67 -19.76 -15.16
CA PHE A 241 -0.21 -18.43 -15.50
C PHE A 241 -0.16 -17.52 -14.25
N LEU A 242 -1.22 -17.51 -13.44
CA LEU A 242 -1.26 -16.77 -12.18
C LEU A 242 -0.12 -17.18 -11.24
N ALA A 243 0.13 -18.47 -11.09
CA ALA A 243 1.21 -18.96 -10.23
C ALA A 243 2.58 -18.47 -10.72
N GLU A 244 2.82 -18.43 -12.03
CA GLU A 244 4.04 -17.84 -12.56
C GLU A 244 4.10 -16.33 -12.33
N VAL A 245 2.98 -15.60 -12.47
CA VAL A 245 2.92 -14.17 -12.12
C VAL A 245 3.31 -13.95 -10.66
N VAL A 246 2.75 -14.75 -9.74
CA VAL A 246 3.09 -14.68 -8.32
C VAL A 246 4.55 -15.05 -8.08
N ALA A 247 5.08 -16.08 -8.74
CA ALA A 247 6.48 -16.48 -8.62
C ALA A 247 7.46 -15.39 -9.10
N GLN A 248 7.07 -14.59 -10.09
CA GLN A 248 7.85 -13.46 -10.60
C GLN A 248 7.62 -12.16 -9.81
N LEU A 249 6.72 -12.14 -8.83
CA LEU A 249 6.70 -11.04 -7.87
C LEU A 249 8.02 -11.10 -7.10
N THR A 250 8.84 -10.08 -7.23
CA THR A 250 10.00 -9.93 -6.35
C THR A 250 9.44 -9.84 -4.93
N PRO A 251 9.82 -10.68 -3.95
CA PRO A 251 9.63 -10.32 -2.54
C PRO A 251 10.11 -8.89 -2.36
N ALA A 252 9.44 -8.07 -1.53
CA ALA A 252 9.84 -6.68 -1.35
C ALA A 252 11.35 -6.65 -1.15
N PRO A 253 12.11 -5.77 -1.85
CA PRO A 253 13.54 -5.92 -1.93
C PRO A 253 14.13 -6.05 -0.52
N VAL A 254 14.64 -7.25 -0.22
CA VAL A 254 15.77 -7.38 0.68
C VAL A 254 16.88 -6.67 -0.07
N ALA A 255 17.46 -5.64 0.53
CA ALA A 255 18.66 -5.00 -0.01
C ALA A 255 19.69 -6.11 -0.29
N SER A 256 19.87 -6.44 -1.56
CA SER A 256 20.88 -7.40 -1.98
C SER A 256 22.21 -6.66 -2.02
N ASP A 257 22.94 -6.70 -0.91
CA ASP A 257 24.38 -6.49 -0.96
C ASP A 257 25.08 -7.81 -1.32
N LEU A 258 26.17 -7.64 -2.04
CA LEU A 258 27.04 -8.68 -2.60
C LEU A 258 27.54 -9.66 -1.50
N GLN A 259 27.40 -10.97 -1.77
CA GLN A 259 28.14 -12.16 -1.25
C GLN A 259 29.22 -11.92 -0.16
N SER A 260 29.40 -12.63 0.96
CA SER A 260 29.00 -13.92 1.60
C SER A 260 29.50 -13.88 3.09
N PRO A 261 29.53 -14.97 3.90
CA PRO A 261 28.51 -15.94 4.31
C PRO A 261 28.32 -15.99 5.85
N GLY A 262 27.18 -16.51 6.31
CA GLY A 262 27.05 -17.08 7.66
C GLY A 262 25.84 -16.61 8.47
N THR A 263 24.91 -17.54 8.69
CA THR A 263 24.27 -17.78 9.99
C THR A 263 23.53 -16.61 10.64
N GLU A 264 22.22 -16.49 10.43
CA GLU A 264 21.17 -16.94 11.39
C GLU A 264 19.78 -16.45 10.95
N ARG A 265 18.79 -17.34 11.06
CA ARG A 265 17.38 -17.04 10.92
C ARG A 265 16.89 -16.30 12.18
N GLN A 266 15.83 -15.52 12.00
CA GLN A 266 15.01 -14.81 12.99
C GLN A 266 15.58 -13.47 13.52
N ALA A 267 15.18 -12.38 12.86
CA ALA A 267 14.90 -11.12 13.56
C ALA A 267 13.39 -10.85 13.45
N SER A 268 12.83 -10.47 14.58
CA SER A 268 11.43 -10.54 14.97
C SER A 268 10.59 -9.44 14.35
N ASP A 269 9.28 -9.66 14.31
CA ASP A 269 8.24 -8.66 14.02
C ASP A 269 8.10 -7.67 15.22
N GLU A 270 9.20 -7.44 15.92
CA GLU A 270 9.34 -6.79 17.23
C GLU A 270 10.09 -5.48 17.04
N LEU A 271 9.75 -4.47 17.82
CA LEU A 271 10.45 -3.19 17.83
C LEU A 271 11.84 -3.36 18.49
N THR A 272 12.82 -3.83 17.73
CA THR A 272 14.20 -3.96 18.19
C THR A 272 14.97 -2.68 17.92
N TRP A 273 15.52 -2.09 18.97
CA TRP A 273 16.44 -0.96 18.90
C TRP A 273 17.87 -1.47 18.76
N GLN A 274 18.54 -1.10 17.67
CA GLN A 274 19.93 -1.42 17.43
C GLN A 274 20.79 -0.22 17.82
N HIS A 275 21.67 -0.40 18.81
CA HIS A 275 22.61 0.63 19.22
C HIS A 275 23.59 0.98 18.08
N LEU A 276 23.85 2.27 17.89
CA LEU A 276 24.83 2.78 16.93
C LEU A 276 26.15 3.05 17.63
N ASP A 277 27.28 2.81 16.96
CA ASP A 277 28.61 3.10 17.53
C ASP A 277 28.79 4.57 17.90
N GLN A 278 28.11 5.45 17.15
CA GLN A 278 27.96 6.87 17.42
C GLN A 278 26.54 7.31 17.04
N PRO A 279 25.95 8.31 17.73
CA PRO A 279 24.65 8.85 17.34
C PRO A 279 24.64 9.28 15.88
N ALA A 280 23.53 9.02 15.18
CA ALA A 280 23.36 9.47 13.80
C ALA A 280 23.34 11.00 13.72
N GLU A 281 23.91 11.57 12.67
CA GLU A 281 23.94 13.03 12.48
C GLU A 281 22.54 13.53 12.05
N VAL A 282 21.88 14.29 12.93
CA VAL A 282 20.58 14.94 12.67
C VAL A 282 20.78 16.38 12.24
N VAL A 283 20.09 16.80 11.18
CA VAL A 283 19.84 18.21 10.88
C VAL A 283 18.56 18.64 11.60
N TRP A 284 18.68 19.34 12.73
CA TRP A 284 17.55 19.76 13.56
C TRP A 284 16.74 20.90 12.91
N HIS A 285 15.51 21.15 13.37
CA HIS A 285 14.62 22.19 12.81
C HIS A 285 15.30 23.55 12.63
N LYS A 286 16.08 24.01 13.62
CA LYS A 286 16.81 25.28 13.58
C LYS A 286 17.80 25.40 12.40
N ASP A 287 18.28 24.27 11.89
CA ASP A 287 19.23 24.17 10.79
C ASP A 287 18.52 23.87 9.45
N LEU A 288 17.28 23.35 9.50
CA LEU A 288 16.41 23.13 8.34
C LEU A 288 15.72 24.43 7.87
N VAL A 289 15.27 25.25 8.82
CA VAL A 289 14.50 26.46 8.54
C VAL A 289 15.41 27.68 8.70
N PRO A 290 15.64 28.49 7.64
CA PRO A 290 16.52 29.65 7.72
C PRO A 290 16.12 30.63 8.84
N MET A 291 17.13 31.14 9.56
CA MET A 291 17.10 31.95 10.79
C MET A 291 16.26 33.25 10.79
N SER A 292 15.49 33.56 9.74
CA SER A 292 14.78 34.84 9.62
C SER A 292 13.53 34.97 10.51
N THR A 293 13.14 33.93 11.24
CA THR A 293 11.83 33.85 11.89
C THR A 293 11.90 33.32 13.32
N PHE A 294 11.91 34.27 14.26
CA PHE A 294 11.42 34.16 15.65
C PHE A 294 12.37 33.68 16.77
N THR A 295 12.95 34.66 17.45
CA THR A 295 13.29 34.56 18.89
C THR A 295 12.06 34.26 19.78
N SER A 296 10.82 34.41 19.27
CA SER A 296 9.55 34.29 20.02
C SER A 296 8.53 33.26 19.47
N GLY A 297 8.96 32.29 18.67
CA GLY A 297 8.10 31.26 18.06
C GLY A 297 7.59 30.21 19.07
N PRO A 298 6.58 29.38 18.70
CA PRO A 298 5.98 28.41 19.61
C PRO A 298 6.97 27.32 20.06
N SER A 299 6.62 26.59 21.12
CA SER A 299 7.30 25.35 21.47
C SER A 299 6.88 24.26 20.46
N LEU A 300 7.83 23.81 19.65
CA LEU A 300 7.61 22.81 18.61
C LEU A 300 7.94 21.41 19.11
N LEU A 301 7.09 20.44 18.77
CA LEU A 301 7.45 19.04 18.69
C LEU A 301 8.07 18.81 17.30
N GLU A 302 9.33 18.42 17.26
CA GLU A 302 10.01 18.00 16.04
C GLU A 302 10.33 16.50 16.07
N LEU A 303 10.23 15.87 14.90
CA LEU A 303 10.48 14.44 14.71
C LEU A 303 11.29 14.23 13.43
N HIS A 304 12.32 13.40 13.54
CA HIS A 304 13.26 13.11 12.46
C HIS A 304 13.48 11.60 12.31
N LEU A 305 13.56 11.15 11.06
CA LEU A 305 14.01 9.82 10.69
C LEU A 305 15.33 9.95 9.94
N VAL A 306 16.45 9.70 10.62
CA VAL A 306 17.79 9.78 10.03
C VAL A 306 18.18 8.42 9.44
N PRO A 307 18.51 8.32 8.14
CA PRO A 307 18.77 7.03 7.50
C PRO A 307 20.06 6.38 8.01
N VAL A 308 19.98 5.09 8.32
CA VAL A 308 21.12 4.26 8.72
C VAL A 308 21.14 2.98 7.87
N PRO A 309 22.22 2.70 7.10
CA PRO A 309 23.40 3.55 6.90
C PRO A 309 23.10 4.72 5.94
N ALA A 310 23.82 5.83 6.08
CA ALA A 310 23.67 7.03 5.26
C ALA A 310 24.33 6.91 3.86
N ILE A 311 24.09 5.80 3.15
CA ILE A 311 24.78 5.47 1.88
C ILE A 311 24.06 5.99 0.63
N SER A 312 22.74 6.23 0.71
CA SER A 312 21.92 6.63 -0.44
C SER A 312 21.58 8.10 -0.38
N ARG A 313 22.04 8.88 -1.37
CA ARG A 313 21.66 10.30 -1.50
C ARG A 313 20.48 10.49 -2.43
N VAL A 314 19.55 11.37 -2.05
CA VAL A 314 18.44 11.79 -2.91
C VAL A 314 19.02 12.58 -4.10
N PRO A 315 18.72 12.21 -5.37
CA PRO A 315 19.24 12.93 -6.53
C PRO A 315 18.81 14.41 -6.53
N ALA A 316 19.68 15.32 -6.96
CA ALA A 316 19.39 16.76 -7.00
C ALA A 316 18.13 17.10 -7.83
N VAL A 317 17.89 16.35 -8.92
CA VAL A 317 16.68 16.49 -9.74
C VAL A 317 15.43 16.11 -8.96
N ARG A 318 15.52 15.06 -8.12
CA ARG A 318 14.43 14.61 -7.25
C ARG A 318 14.15 15.62 -6.14
N MET A 319 15.19 16.21 -5.54
CA MET A 319 15.06 17.27 -4.52
C MET A 319 14.17 18.43 -5.00
N ARG A 320 14.34 18.87 -6.25
CA ARG A 320 13.52 19.94 -6.84
C ARG A 320 12.05 19.54 -7.02
N GLN A 321 11.79 18.29 -7.40
CA GLN A 321 10.42 17.78 -7.60
C GLN A 321 9.67 17.63 -6.26
N LEU A 322 10.39 17.22 -5.22
CA LEU A 322 9.84 16.97 -3.88
C LEU A 322 9.20 18.22 -3.26
N ALA A 323 9.55 19.44 -3.68
CA ALA A 323 8.94 20.65 -3.11
C ALA A 323 7.42 20.69 -3.33
N ALA A 324 6.96 20.49 -4.56
CA ALA A 324 5.53 20.48 -4.87
C ALA A 324 4.83 19.26 -4.24
N GLU A 325 5.48 18.09 -4.27
CA GLU A 325 4.91 16.85 -3.75
C GLU A 325 4.76 16.86 -2.23
N LEU A 326 5.67 17.49 -1.49
CA LEU A 326 5.53 17.67 -0.05
C LEU A 326 4.36 18.61 0.30
N VAL A 327 4.11 19.65 -0.52
CA VAL A 327 2.92 20.50 -0.36
C VAL A 327 1.64 19.66 -0.59
N ASP A 328 1.61 18.87 -1.65
CA ASP A 328 0.46 18.02 -2.00
C ASP A 328 0.21 16.92 -0.96
N LEU A 329 1.28 16.30 -0.45
CA LEU A 329 1.21 15.35 0.66
C LEU A 329 0.64 16.00 1.91
N GLY A 330 1.15 17.17 2.30
CA GLY A 330 0.64 17.89 3.46
C GLY A 330 -0.83 18.28 3.30
N ARG A 331 -1.28 18.67 2.10
CA ARG A 331 -2.69 19.01 1.83
C ARG A 331 -3.62 17.79 1.82
N SER A 332 -3.21 16.72 1.14
CA SER A 332 -4.01 15.49 1.04
C SER A 332 -4.20 14.78 2.39
N THR A 333 -3.27 14.97 3.33
CA THR A 333 -3.34 14.44 4.70
C THR A 333 -3.97 15.42 5.69
N GLY A 334 -4.32 16.64 5.25
CA GLY A 334 -4.86 17.70 6.11
C GLY A 334 -3.83 18.34 7.06
N PHE A 335 -2.54 18.02 6.91
CA PHE A 335 -1.45 18.66 7.64
C PHE A 335 -1.27 20.13 7.25
N PHE A 336 -1.50 20.46 5.97
CA PHE A 336 -1.71 21.81 5.47
C PHE A 336 -3.15 21.96 5.00
N THR A 337 -3.77 23.10 5.30
CA THR A 337 -5.08 23.45 4.75
C THR A 337 -4.94 23.96 3.32
N ASN A 338 -6.03 23.91 2.54
CA ASN A 338 -6.05 24.47 1.18
C ASN A 338 -5.95 26.00 1.14
N LEU A 339 -6.15 26.68 2.27
CA LEU A 339 -6.13 28.14 2.39
C LEU A 339 -4.79 28.69 2.90
N GLU A 340 -3.98 27.85 3.56
CA GLU A 340 -2.66 28.24 4.05
C GLU A 340 -1.70 28.46 2.87
N ARG A 341 -0.94 29.56 2.96
CA ARG A 341 0.20 29.80 2.09
C ARG A 341 1.37 28.96 2.60
N VAL A 342 1.71 27.91 1.86
CA VAL A 342 2.88 27.08 2.14
C VAL A 342 4.10 27.71 1.49
N GLU A 343 5.12 28.00 2.29
CA GLU A 343 6.42 28.45 1.82
C GLU A 343 7.27 27.22 1.48
N ALA A 344 7.91 27.24 0.32
CA ALA A 344 8.83 26.19 -0.10
C ALA A 344 10.24 26.78 -0.22
N HIS A 345 11.20 26.08 0.35
CA HIS A 345 12.63 26.35 0.23
C HIS A 345 13.31 25.08 -0.29
N ASP A 346 13.74 25.09 -1.54
CA ASP A 346 14.51 24.00 -2.14
C ASP A 346 15.95 24.43 -2.43
N SER A 347 16.88 23.55 -2.08
CA SER A 347 18.30 23.68 -2.35
C SER A 347 18.85 22.33 -2.84
N ALA A 348 20.13 22.27 -3.20
CA ALA A 348 20.77 21.00 -3.55
C ALA A 348 20.85 20.03 -2.37
N GLU A 349 20.81 20.53 -1.12
CA GLU A 349 21.04 19.78 0.12
C GLU A 349 19.77 19.49 0.92
N MET A 350 18.70 20.25 0.73
CA MET A 350 17.42 20.04 1.41
C MET A 350 16.26 20.68 0.67
N THR A 351 15.09 20.08 0.85
CA THR A 351 13.80 20.60 0.43
C THR A 351 12.92 20.72 1.66
N VAL A 352 12.38 21.91 1.89
CA VAL A 352 11.62 22.27 3.07
C VAL A 352 10.32 22.93 2.63
N VAL A 353 9.19 22.49 3.18
CA VAL A 353 7.90 23.15 3.01
C VAL A 353 7.29 23.44 4.37
N SER A 354 6.85 24.67 4.60
CA SER A 354 6.36 25.07 5.91
C SER A 354 5.26 26.12 5.84
N VAL A 355 4.47 26.16 6.90
CA VAL A 355 3.50 27.22 7.19
C VAL A 355 3.89 27.81 8.53
N ALA A 356 4.27 29.08 8.53
CA ALA A 356 4.49 29.86 9.72
C ALA A 356 3.60 31.11 9.67
N ASP A 357 2.85 31.37 10.74
CA ASP A 357 2.07 32.60 10.84
C ASP A 357 2.22 33.28 12.22
N PRO A 358 1.89 34.58 12.32
CA PRO A 358 1.98 35.30 13.59
C PRO A 358 1.00 34.82 14.68
N ARG A 359 0.05 33.93 14.36
CA ARG A 359 -0.97 33.40 15.28
C ARG A 359 -0.49 32.12 15.98
N GLY A 360 0.75 31.70 15.76
CA GLY A 360 1.36 30.55 16.42
C GLY A 360 1.26 29.26 15.63
N ARG A 361 0.78 29.31 14.37
CA ARG A 361 0.89 28.18 13.44
C ARG A 361 2.35 28.09 13.00
N SER A 362 2.97 26.92 13.20
CA SER A 362 4.33 26.65 12.74
C SER A 362 4.48 25.16 12.49
N VAL A 363 4.19 24.74 11.25
CA VAL A 363 4.34 23.35 10.80
C VAL A 363 5.19 23.26 9.57
N GLY A 364 5.80 22.11 9.36
CA GLY A 364 6.45 21.85 8.09
C GLY A 364 6.94 20.43 7.93
N LEU A 365 7.36 20.15 6.71
CA LEU A 365 7.98 18.91 6.28
C LEU A 365 9.31 19.26 5.62
N ALA A 366 10.31 18.42 5.86
CA ALA A 366 11.59 18.55 5.20
C ALA A 366 12.17 17.19 4.83
N ILE A 367 12.95 17.19 3.76
CA ILE A 367 13.81 16.08 3.39
C ILE A 367 15.18 16.63 3.02
N THR A 368 16.24 16.03 3.55
CA THR A 368 17.62 16.37 3.19
C THR A 368 18.12 15.47 2.07
N ARG A 369 19.23 15.87 1.43
CA ARG A 369 19.93 15.08 0.42
C ARG A 369 20.45 13.76 0.97
N SER A 370 20.74 13.67 2.27
CA SER A 370 21.12 12.40 2.93
C SER A 370 19.93 11.44 3.05
N GLY A 371 18.70 11.91 2.85
CA GLY A 371 17.47 11.13 3.02
C GLY A 371 16.86 11.25 4.41
N GLN A 372 17.37 12.15 5.28
CA GLN A 372 16.71 12.47 6.54
C GLN A 372 15.35 13.08 6.25
N ARG A 373 14.31 12.58 6.91
CA ARG A 373 12.94 13.09 6.82
C ARG A 373 12.58 13.75 8.14
N SER A 374 12.03 14.95 8.08
CA SER A 374 11.74 15.75 9.28
C SER A 374 10.35 16.38 9.19
N VAL A 375 9.69 16.46 10.34
CA VAL A 375 8.37 17.11 10.49
C VAL A 375 8.32 17.80 11.83
N TRP A 376 7.60 18.92 11.91
CA TRP A 376 7.39 19.62 13.16
C TRP A 376 6.01 20.25 13.23
N GLU A 377 5.53 20.43 14.45
CA GLU A 377 4.29 21.13 14.75
C GLU A 377 4.29 21.74 16.15
N PRO A 378 3.45 22.75 16.44
CA PRO A 378 3.40 23.32 17.78
C PRO A 378 2.78 22.34 18.76
N LEU A 379 3.31 22.32 19.99
CA LEU A 379 2.62 21.71 21.12
C LEU A 379 1.28 22.41 21.38
N PRO A 380 0.28 21.73 21.95
CA PRO A 380 -0.95 22.37 22.40
C PRO A 380 -0.70 23.54 23.33
N HIS A 381 -1.46 24.62 23.14
CA HIS A 381 -1.31 25.87 23.89
C HIS A 381 -2.68 26.39 24.39
N PRO A 382 -3.30 25.74 25.40
CA PRO A 382 -4.65 26.09 25.87
C PRO A 382 -4.74 27.41 26.66
N GLY A 383 -3.65 28.16 26.80
CA GLY A 383 -3.57 29.36 27.62
C GLY A 383 -2.20 29.99 27.53
N ILE A 384 -1.52 30.18 28.67
CA ILE A 384 -0.19 30.80 28.71
C ILE A 384 0.98 29.81 28.65
N THR A 385 0.74 28.49 28.69
CA THR A 385 1.76 27.43 28.68
C THR A 385 1.52 26.46 27.53
N TYR A 386 2.59 25.89 26.99
CA TYR A 386 2.54 24.71 26.12
C TYR A 386 2.44 23.45 26.98
N VAL A 387 1.80 22.42 26.44
CA VAL A 387 1.51 21.18 27.18
C VAL A 387 2.07 19.98 26.44
N LEU A 388 2.95 19.25 27.11
CA LEU A 388 3.40 17.92 26.71
C LEU A 388 2.54 16.88 27.42
N ASP A 389 1.36 16.62 26.86
CA ASP A 389 0.46 15.55 27.30
C ASP A 389 0.91 14.22 26.68
N GLU A 390 1.12 13.19 27.49
CA GLU A 390 1.62 11.89 27.04
C GLU A 390 0.69 11.21 26.02
N GLY A 391 -0.62 11.21 26.27
CA GLY A 391 -1.59 10.57 25.39
C GLY A 391 -1.67 11.28 24.04
N HIS A 392 -1.79 12.60 24.08
CA HIS A 392 -1.84 13.45 22.90
C HIS A 392 -0.53 13.37 22.09
N THR A 393 0.62 13.46 22.77
CA THR A 393 1.95 13.43 22.11
C THR A 393 2.15 12.10 21.39
N ARG A 394 1.77 10.97 22.01
CA ARG A 394 1.84 9.66 21.35
C ARG A 394 0.97 9.57 20.09
N GLU A 395 -0.25 10.10 20.14
CA GLU A 395 -1.14 10.15 18.97
C GLU A 395 -0.55 11.02 17.86
N ARG A 396 0.01 12.18 18.22
CA ARG A 396 0.68 13.09 17.29
C ARG A 396 1.92 12.45 16.67
N ILE A 397 2.85 11.90 17.47
CA ILE A 397 4.04 11.21 16.94
C ILE A 397 3.66 10.07 16.01
N THR A 398 2.60 9.30 16.32
CA THR A 398 2.10 8.24 15.42
C THR A 398 1.69 8.80 14.06
N ALA A 399 0.92 9.90 14.04
CA ALA A 399 0.49 10.55 12.80
C ALA A 399 1.67 11.18 12.03
N LEU A 400 2.62 11.79 12.75
CA LEU A 400 3.81 12.41 12.18
C LEU A 400 4.75 11.36 11.57
N LEU A 401 4.94 10.20 12.20
CA LEU A 401 5.70 9.07 11.64
C LEU A 401 5.09 8.63 10.31
N ALA A 402 3.76 8.43 10.26
CA ALA A 402 3.08 8.04 9.02
C ALA A 402 3.24 9.10 7.91
N LEU A 403 3.23 10.39 8.27
CA LEU A 403 3.46 11.48 7.33
C LEU A 403 4.89 11.47 6.79
N LEU A 404 5.89 11.22 7.63
CA LEU A 404 7.28 11.07 7.20
C LEU A 404 7.46 9.86 6.28
N GLU A 405 6.82 8.73 6.57
CA GLU A 405 6.90 7.53 5.72
C GLU A 405 6.25 7.71 4.34
N ALA A 406 5.23 8.56 4.26
CA ALA A 406 4.53 8.87 3.01
C ALA A 406 5.35 9.78 2.07
N ILE A 407 6.48 10.35 2.52
CA ILE A 407 7.38 11.11 1.65
C ILE A 407 8.01 10.17 0.62
N ASP A 408 7.66 10.37 -0.65
CA ASP A 408 8.12 9.57 -1.79
C ASP A 408 9.58 9.86 -2.15
N ALA A 409 10.49 9.34 -1.34
CA ALA A 409 11.92 9.44 -1.54
C ALA A 409 12.61 8.11 -1.19
N PRO A 410 13.83 7.86 -1.72
CA PRO A 410 14.58 6.64 -1.43
C PRO A 410 14.60 6.29 0.06
N ARG A 411 14.24 5.05 0.39
CA ARG A 411 14.17 4.56 1.77
C ARG A 411 15.50 3.91 2.19
N ALA A 412 15.90 4.12 3.43
CA ALA A 412 16.97 3.39 4.09
C ALA A 412 16.42 2.12 4.77
N PRO A 413 17.25 1.08 4.98
CA PRO A 413 16.83 -0.15 5.65
C PRO A 413 16.46 0.07 7.12
N SER A 414 17.13 1.02 7.78
CA SER A 414 16.85 1.44 9.14
C SER A 414 16.88 2.97 9.23
N TYR A 415 16.22 3.50 10.25
CA TYR A 415 16.33 4.90 10.63
C TYR A 415 16.65 4.99 12.10
N ALA A 416 17.46 5.97 12.46
CA ALA A 416 17.62 6.43 13.83
C ALA A 416 16.57 7.53 14.08
N PRO A 417 15.52 7.24 14.85
CA PRO A 417 14.50 8.24 15.17
C PRO A 417 15.08 9.23 16.17
N ALA A 418 14.91 10.52 15.89
CA ALA A 418 15.18 11.59 16.82
C ALA A 418 13.91 12.41 17.01
N ALA A 419 13.70 12.89 18.23
CA ALA A 419 12.57 13.76 18.53
C ALA A 419 13.01 14.83 19.51
N ALA A 420 12.43 16.03 19.42
CA ALA A 420 12.75 17.08 20.36
C ALA A 420 11.62 18.06 20.63
N ILE A 421 11.79 18.81 21.72
CA ILE A 421 11.01 20.01 22.02
C ILE A 421 11.96 21.18 21.97
N GLU A 422 11.89 21.99 20.92
CA GLU A 422 12.91 23.01 20.62
C GLU A 422 13.04 24.07 21.74
N LYS A 423 11.89 24.56 22.24
CA LYS A 423 11.82 25.58 23.30
C LYS A 423 11.05 25.03 24.48
N SER A 424 11.74 24.81 25.60
CA SER A 424 11.16 24.11 26.74
C SER A 424 10.73 25.02 27.90
N ARG A 425 11.03 26.33 27.85
CA ARG A 425 10.84 27.24 28.99
C ARG A 425 9.40 27.34 29.51
N MET A 426 8.42 27.35 28.60
CA MET A 426 6.99 27.49 28.88
C MET A 426 6.23 26.19 28.61
N VAL A 427 6.86 25.04 28.80
CA VAL A 427 6.24 23.73 28.60
C VAL A 427 5.96 23.10 29.97
N THR A 428 4.77 22.53 30.16
CA THR A 428 4.44 21.66 31.31
C THR A 428 4.14 20.23 30.83
N VAL A 429 4.33 19.25 31.71
CA VAL A 429 4.00 17.83 31.44
C VAL A 429 2.79 17.47 32.29
N GLU A 430 1.60 17.65 31.72
CA GLU A 430 0.30 17.46 32.37
C GLU A 430 -0.72 16.94 31.35
N ARG A 431 -1.86 16.43 31.82
CA ARG A 431 -2.96 16.11 30.91
C ARG A 431 -3.61 17.38 30.38
N LEU A 432 -3.92 17.44 29.09
CA LEU A 432 -4.57 18.59 28.46
C LEU A 432 -5.89 18.97 29.13
N SER A 433 -6.63 18.00 29.66
CA SER A 433 -7.89 18.22 30.37
C SER A 433 -7.71 18.78 31.79
N GLU A 434 -6.50 18.77 32.33
CA GLU A 434 -6.19 19.11 33.73
C GLU A 434 -5.36 20.40 33.85
N VAL A 435 -4.76 20.86 32.75
CA VAL A 435 -3.91 22.06 32.76
C VAL A 435 -4.70 23.31 33.10
N ASN A 436 -4.15 24.13 34.00
CA ASN A 436 -4.70 25.45 34.29
C ASN A 436 -4.22 26.46 33.24
N PRO A 437 -5.12 27.03 32.40
CA PRO A 437 -4.72 27.90 31.29
C PRO A 437 -4.13 29.25 31.73
N THR A 438 -4.29 29.64 33.00
CA THR A 438 -3.76 30.90 33.55
C THR A 438 -2.50 30.73 34.39
N SER A 439 -1.96 29.51 34.48
CA SER A 439 -0.75 29.19 35.23
C SER A 439 0.29 28.54 34.31
N ALA A 440 1.57 28.85 34.52
CA ALA A 440 2.66 28.25 33.77
C ALA A 440 3.76 27.79 34.72
N ALA A 441 4.21 26.55 34.54
CA ALA A 441 5.46 26.08 35.12
C ALA A 441 6.61 26.60 34.26
N LEU A 442 7.49 27.40 34.84
CA LEU A 442 8.64 27.96 34.13
C LEU A 442 9.87 27.05 34.35
N ARG A 443 10.45 26.51 33.28
CA ARG A 443 11.79 25.93 33.38
C ARG A 443 12.84 27.03 33.44
N VAL A 444 13.92 26.75 34.17
CA VAL A 444 15.06 27.68 34.32
C VAL A 444 15.83 27.83 33.00
N THR A 445 15.84 26.79 32.16
CA THR A 445 16.51 26.78 30.85
C THR A 445 15.48 26.73 29.72
N ASP A 446 15.80 27.38 28.61
CA ASP A 446 15.00 27.36 27.36
C ASP A 446 15.67 26.51 26.27
N GLY A 447 16.59 25.63 26.67
CA GLY A 447 17.27 24.73 25.74
C GLY A 447 16.33 23.64 25.22
N PRO A 448 16.65 23.05 24.06
CA PRO A 448 15.85 21.97 23.51
C PRO A 448 15.90 20.74 24.42
N ILE A 449 14.82 19.97 24.42
CA ILE A 449 14.76 18.64 25.03
C ILE A 449 14.84 17.63 23.90
N GLU A 450 16.00 17.02 23.75
CA GLU A 450 16.29 16.12 22.62
C GLU A 450 16.30 14.66 23.05
N VAL A 451 15.81 13.80 22.17
CA VAL A 451 16.04 12.36 22.15
C VAL A 451 17.06 12.11 21.04
N GLU A 452 18.30 11.88 21.46
CA GLU A 452 19.42 11.62 20.56
C GLU A 452 19.19 10.33 19.75
N PRO A 453 19.53 10.31 18.46
CA PRO A 453 19.41 9.14 17.59
C PRO A 453 20.58 8.15 17.81
N ALA A 454 20.77 7.70 19.05
CA ALA A 454 21.82 6.74 19.42
C ALA A 454 21.48 5.30 19.03
N GLU A 455 20.23 5.04 18.66
CA GLU A 455 19.73 3.72 18.29
C GLU A 455 18.93 3.82 17.00
N ALA A 456 19.05 2.81 16.15
CA ALA A 456 18.27 2.67 14.93
C ALA A 456 17.21 1.58 15.08
N VAL A 457 16.09 1.80 14.41
CA VAL A 457 15.03 0.81 14.22
C VAL A 457 14.88 0.58 12.72
N THR A 458 14.44 -0.62 12.34
CA THR A 458 14.24 -0.93 10.93
C THR A 458 13.12 -0.06 10.35
N ALA A 459 13.20 0.24 9.04
CA ALA A 459 12.12 0.93 8.34
C ALA A 459 10.80 0.16 8.43
N ALA A 460 10.87 -1.18 8.45
CA ALA A 460 9.71 -2.05 8.66
C ALA A 460 9.10 -1.87 10.07
N ALA A 461 9.92 -1.72 11.11
CA ALA A 461 9.42 -1.47 12.45
C ALA A 461 8.71 -0.11 12.56
N ILE A 462 9.19 0.92 11.87
CA ILE A 462 8.50 2.22 11.82
C ILE A 462 7.11 2.08 11.17
N ALA A 463 7.03 1.38 10.02
CA ALA A 463 5.77 1.15 9.31
C ALA A 463 4.76 0.29 10.09
N ASN A 464 5.23 -0.80 10.69
CA ASN A 464 4.37 -1.83 11.28
C ASN A 464 4.08 -1.59 12.77
N ARG A 465 4.99 -0.90 13.47
CA ARG A 465 4.97 -0.68 14.93
C ARG A 465 5.03 0.81 15.29
N GLY A 466 4.62 1.69 14.38
CA GLY A 466 4.66 3.15 14.59
C GLY A 466 4.02 3.63 15.88
N ARG A 467 2.97 2.96 16.39
CA ARG A 467 2.35 3.28 17.69
C ARG A 467 3.24 2.92 18.89
N GLU A 468 3.92 1.77 18.85
CA GLU A 468 4.86 1.34 19.90
C GLU A 468 6.11 2.23 19.89
N LEU A 469 6.61 2.56 18.69
CA LEU A 469 7.69 3.54 18.53
C LEU A 469 7.28 4.92 19.07
N ALA A 470 6.06 5.38 18.78
CA ALA A 470 5.54 6.64 19.31
C ALA A 470 5.42 6.63 20.84
N GLU A 471 5.04 5.51 21.44
CA GLU A 471 4.99 5.34 22.89
C GLU A 471 6.38 5.49 23.51
N GLU A 472 7.37 4.79 22.96
CA GLU A 472 8.76 4.86 23.41
C GLU A 472 9.36 6.27 23.23
N LEU A 473 9.17 6.90 22.06
CA LEU A 473 9.66 8.27 21.82
C LEU A 473 9.00 9.29 22.75
N THR A 474 7.69 9.15 23.01
CA THR A 474 6.97 10.01 23.96
C THR A 474 7.54 9.84 25.37
N ALA A 475 7.75 8.59 25.81
CA ALA A 475 8.34 8.31 27.11
C ALA A 475 9.75 8.91 27.22
N ARG A 476 10.60 8.73 26.19
CA ARG A 476 11.95 9.31 26.13
C ARG A 476 11.94 10.84 26.22
N LEU A 477 11.03 11.51 25.50
CA LEU A 477 10.85 12.96 25.60
C LEU A 477 10.46 13.40 27.02
N ILE A 478 9.50 12.73 27.64
CA ILE A 478 9.07 13.05 29.01
C ILE A 478 10.18 12.78 30.02
N TYR A 479 10.94 11.69 29.87
CA TYR A 479 12.09 11.40 30.72
C TYR A 479 13.19 12.45 30.54
N SER A 480 13.56 12.79 29.31
CA SER A 480 14.53 13.85 29.01
C SER A 480 14.06 15.21 29.54
N PHE A 481 12.76 15.48 29.49
CA PHE A 481 12.18 16.68 30.09
C PHE A 481 12.37 16.69 31.62
N ARG A 482 12.08 15.58 32.30
CA ARG A 482 12.16 15.48 33.77
C ARG A 482 13.59 15.34 34.31
N LYS A 483 14.59 15.05 33.47
CA LYS A 483 15.99 14.94 33.90
C LYS A 483 16.43 16.24 34.61
N PRO A 484 17.00 16.14 35.83
CA PRO A 484 17.58 17.29 36.51
C PRO A 484 18.70 17.88 35.66
N GLN A 485 18.59 19.16 35.32
CA GLN A 485 19.66 19.86 34.61
C GLN A 485 20.84 20.02 35.58
N PRO A 486 22.10 19.79 35.14
CA PRO A 486 23.26 20.12 35.96
C PRO A 486 23.19 21.60 36.32
N ARG A 487 23.30 21.91 37.62
CA ARG A 487 23.44 23.30 38.07
C ARG A 487 24.71 23.84 37.43
N ARG A 488 24.57 24.86 36.58
CA ARG A 488 25.71 25.62 36.05
C ARG A 488 26.49 26.27 37.19
#